data_AF-A0A1F5PK48-F1
#
_entry.id   AF-A0A1F5PK48-F1
#
_cell.length_a   1.000
_cell.length_b   1.000
_cell.length_c   1.000
_cell.angle_alpha   90.00
_cell.angle_beta   90.00
_cell.angle_gamma   90.00
#
_symmetry.space_group_name_H-M   'P 1'
#
loop_
_entity.id
_entity.type
_entity.pdbx_description
1 polymer ?
#
loop_
_entity_poly.entity_id
_entity_poly.type
_entity_poly.pdbx_seq_one_letter_code
_entity_poly.pdbx_strand_id
1 'polypeptide(L)'
;MRRLLERLQNQPYETRVKILWITTVVIAIGLLIIWTVNLKSTIKNSDGQSAPPQEPASSELTNQFLGVERVERIAGSLKIYFTLKNETNDILNVSKTDDISLTVDEGSLHPGSLLDRQGQPLAQKVLSHTQIFGIMNFKATNDKTGVLSFDNLFLEKNPDKIFRQELDLDFDKLNQSPNVRN
;
A
#
# COMPACT_ATOMS: atom_id res chain seq x y z
N MET A 1 42.00 21.27 3.16
CA MET A 1 40.87 21.73 4.01
C MET A 1 41.31 22.57 5.20
N ARG A 2 42.20 22.12 6.10
CA ARG A 2 42.60 22.88 7.31
C ARG A 2 43.09 24.33 7.06
N ARG A 3 43.90 24.56 6.02
CA ARG A 3 44.39 25.90 5.64
C ARG A 3 43.30 26.88 5.12
N LEU A 4 42.17 26.37 4.64
CA LEU A 4 41.03 27.21 4.20
C LEU A 4 40.18 27.67 5.38
N LEU A 5 40.00 26.80 6.39
CA LEU A 5 39.28 27.14 7.61
C LEU A 5 40.02 28.20 8.44
N GLU A 6 41.35 28.11 8.56
CA GLU A 6 42.16 29.12 9.29
C GLU A 6 42.12 30.50 8.60
N ARG A 7 42.09 30.55 7.27
CA ARG A 7 41.97 31.82 6.53
C ARG A 7 40.59 32.47 6.68
N LEU A 8 39.53 31.67 6.77
CA LEU A 8 38.17 32.16 7.03
C LEU A 8 38.00 32.67 8.48
N GLN A 9 38.77 32.11 9.43
CA GLN A 9 38.72 32.46 10.85
C GLN A 9 39.49 33.72 11.25
N ASN A 10 40.24 34.36 10.36
CA ASN A 10 40.94 35.63 10.63
C ASN A 10 40.36 36.83 9.86
N GLN A 11 39.22 36.66 9.16
CA GLN A 11 38.55 37.76 8.45
C GLN A 11 37.49 38.45 9.32
N PRO A 12 37.22 39.75 9.10
CA PRO A 12 36.19 40.48 9.84
C PRO A 12 34.81 39.83 9.67
N TYR A 13 33.98 39.92 10.71
CA TYR A 13 32.70 39.21 10.83
C TYR A 13 31.80 39.37 9.58
N GLU A 14 31.71 40.59 9.04
CA GLU A 14 30.92 40.87 7.84
C GLU A 14 31.36 40.08 6.59
N THR A 15 32.67 39.80 6.47
CA THR A 15 33.20 39.03 5.33
C THR A 15 32.86 37.55 5.46
N ARG A 16 32.87 37.02 6.70
CA ARG A 16 32.46 35.62 6.96
C ARG A 16 30.99 35.41 6.66
N VAL A 17 30.14 36.35 7.07
CA VAL A 17 28.69 36.28 6.84
C VAL A 17 28.39 36.34 5.33
N LYS A 18 29.07 37.21 4.57
CA LYS A 18 28.93 37.28 3.10
C LYS A 18 29.33 35.96 2.43
N ILE A 19 30.45 35.36 2.82
CA ILE A 19 30.90 34.08 2.27
C ILE A 19 29.90 32.96 2.60
N LEU A 20 29.38 32.93 3.82
CA LEU A 20 28.43 31.90 4.28
C LEU A 20 27.10 32.00 3.53
N TRP A 21 26.60 33.21 3.27
CA TRP A 21 25.43 33.44 2.43
C TRP A 21 25.67 33.01 0.97
N ILE A 22 26.82 33.34 0.39
CA ILE A 22 27.16 32.92 -0.98
C ILE A 22 27.18 31.40 -1.10
N THR A 23 27.81 30.69 -0.15
CA THR A 23 27.83 29.22 -0.17
C THR A 23 26.44 28.61 -0.02
N THR A 24 25.58 29.21 0.79
CA THR A 24 24.20 28.73 1.02
C THR A 24 23.36 28.89 -0.25
N VAL A 25 23.49 30.02 -0.96
CA VAL A 25 22.79 30.28 -2.22
C VAL A 25 23.24 29.31 -3.31
N VAL A 26 24.54 29.04 -3.42
CA VAL A 26 25.07 28.09 -4.42
C VAL A 26 24.55 26.67 -4.18
N ILE A 27 24.50 26.23 -2.93
CA ILE A 27 23.95 24.91 -2.57
C ILE A 27 22.45 24.83 -2.88
N ALA A 28 21.68 25.87 -2.54
CA ALA A 28 20.24 25.92 -2.82
C ALA A 28 19.92 25.85 -4.32
N ILE A 29 20.70 26.57 -5.15
CA ILE A 29 20.56 26.53 -6.61
C ILE A 29 20.90 25.13 -7.14
N GLY A 30 21.96 24.50 -6.63
CA GLY A 30 22.33 23.13 -7.00
C GLY A 30 21.22 22.12 -6.70
N LEU A 31 20.59 22.21 -5.53
CA LEU A 31 19.46 21.35 -5.15
C LEU A 31 18.23 21.56 -6.05
N LEU A 32 17.93 22.81 -6.42
CA LEU A 32 16.85 23.13 -7.36
C LEU A 32 17.08 22.50 -8.74
N ILE A 33 18.32 22.56 -9.26
CA ILE A 33 18.65 21.94 -10.56
C ILE A 33 18.47 20.42 -10.48
N ILE A 34 18.97 19.76 -9.43
CA ILE A 34 18.80 18.31 -9.23
C ILE A 34 17.31 17.94 -9.17
N TRP A 35 16.50 18.75 -8.48
CA TRP A 35 15.06 18.52 -8.36
C TRP A 35 14.33 18.66 -9.72
N THR A 36 14.66 19.68 -10.52
CA THR A 36 14.07 19.87 -11.86
C THR A 36 14.43 18.77 -12.84
N VAL A 37 15.65 18.21 -12.78
CA VAL A 37 16.07 17.11 -13.65
C VAL A 37 15.34 15.81 -13.29
N ASN A 38 15.19 15.51 -11.99
CA ASN A 38 14.46 14.32 -11.54
C ASN A 38 12.98 14.36 -11.93
N LEU A 39 12.33 15.54 -11.84
CA LEU A 39 10.93 15.71 -12.24
C LEU A 39 10.73 15.46 -13.75
N LYS A 40 11.67 15.93 -14.59
CA LYS A 40 11.58 15.78 -16.04
C LYS A 40 11.81 14.33 -16.51
N SER A 41 12.54 13.52 -15.74
CA SER A 41 12.74 12.09 -16.00
C SER A 41 11.47 11.27 -15.76
N THR A 42 10.70 11.59 -14.71
CA THR A 42 9.41 10.94 -14.43
C THR A 42 8.36 11.27 -15.48
N ILE A 43 8.34 12.49 -16.01
CA ILE A 43 7.35 12.91 -17.02
C ILE A 43 7.66 12.34 -18.41
N LYS A 44 8.94 12.19 -18.79
CA LYS A 44 9.33 11.62 -20.10
C LYS A 44 9.04 10.13 -20.26
N ASN A 45 8.76 9.41 -19.17
CA ASN A 45 8.32 8.02 -19.22
C ASN A 45 6.78 7.86 -19.33
N SER A 46 6.03 8.97 -19.46
CA SER A 46 4.56 8.96 -19.50
C SER A 46 3.93 9.44 -20.81
N ASP A 47 4.72 9.72 -21.86
CA ASP A 47 4.17 10.09 -23.17
C ASP A 47 4.23 8.91 -24.15
N GLY A 48 3.09 8.24 -24.36
CA GLY A 48 3.02 7.22 -25.40
C GLY A 48 1.77 6.36 -25.54
N GLN A 49 0.54 6.86 -25.31
CA GLN A 49 -0.64 6.30 -26.00
C GLN A 49 -1.81 7.29 -25.97
N SER A 50 -2.25 7.77 -27.13
CA SER A 50 -3.52 8.50 -27.26
C SER A 50 -4.68 7.51 -27.10
N ALA A 51 -5.52 7.71 -26.08
CA ALA A 51 -6.73 6.91 -25.87
C ALA A 51 -7.82 7.29 -26.89
N PRO A 52 -8.60 6.32 -27.42
CA PRO A 52 -9.81 6.63 -28.17
C PRO A 52 -10.86 7.29 -27.26
N PRO A 53 -11.87 8.00 -27.82
CA PRO A 53 -12.78 8.83 -27.05
C PRO A 53 -13.50 8.04 -25.96
N GLN A 54 -13.25 8.38 -24.69
CA GLN A 54 -13.95 7.80 -23.55
C GLN A 54 -15.33 8.47 -23.42
N GLU A 55 -16.39 7.68 -23.66
CA GLU A 55 -17.68 7.88 -22.99
C GLU A 55 -17.45 7.97 -21.47
N PRO A 56 -18.33 8.68 -20.72
CA PRO A 56 -18.06 9.03 -19.33
C PRO A 56 -18.03 7.77 -18.45
N ALA A 57 -16.84 7.18 -18.33
CA ALA A 57 -16.55 6.17 -17.34
C ALA A 57 -16.69 6.86 -15.97
N SER A 58 -17.71 6.44 -15.23
CA SER A 58 -17.76 6.57 -13.79
C SER A 58 -16.37 6.36 -13.21
N SER A 59 -15.86 7.34 -12.46
CA SER A 59 -14.62 7.20 -11.69
C SER A 59 -14.81 6.10 -10.64
N GLU A 60 -14.63 4.85 -11.06
CA GLU A 60 -14.39 3.72 -10.18
C GLU A 60 -13.05 3.98 -9.50
N LEU A 61 -13.05 4.05 -8.18
CA LEU A 61 -11.83 4.08 -7.39
C LEU A 61 -11.06 2.78 -7.66
N THR A 62 -10.06 2.82 -8.53
CA THR A 62 -9.09 1.74 -8.80
C THR A 62 -8.10 1.52 -7.65
N ASN A 63 -8.51 1.75 -6.40
CA ASN A 63 -7.67 1.52 -5.24
C ASN A 63 -7.80 0.06 -4.80
N GLN A 64 -6.76 -0.72 -5.03
CA GLN A 64 -6.65 -2.08 -4.52
C GLN A 64 -6.19 -2.04 -3.06
N PHE A 65 -7.08 -2.31 -2.10
CA PHE A 65 -6.79 -2.24 -0.67
C PHE A 65 -6.30 -3.57 -0.10
N LEU A 66 -6.88 -4.68 -0.56
CA LEU A 66 -6.57 -6.04 -0.11
C LEU A 66 -5.38 -6.66 -0.87
N GLY A 67 -4.47 -7.29 -0.13
CA GLY A 67 -3.44 -8.18 -0.65
C GLY A 67 -3.31 -9.44 0.21
N VAL A 68 -3.12 -10.62 -0.40
CA VAL A 68 -2.91 -11.88 0.32
C VAL A 68 -1.43 -12.23 0.30
N GLU A 69 -0.86 -12.47 1.48
CA GLU A 69 0.56 -12.80 1.65
C GLU A 69 0.82 -14.30 1.61
N ARG A 70 -0.05 -15.08 2.26
CA ARG A 70 0.15 -16.51 2.46
C ARG A 70 -1.15 -17.23 2.74
N VAL A 71 -1.22 -18.49 2.34
CA VAL A 71 -2.30 -19.42 2.70
C VAL A 71 -1.70 -20.64 3.39
N GLU A 72 -2.26 -21.04 4.53
CA GLU A 72 -1.87 -22.26 5.24
C GLU A 72 -3.04 -23.23 5.29
N ARG A 73 -2.81 -24.46 4.87
CA ARG A 73 -3.78 -25.56 5.02
C ARG A 73 -3.37 -26.39 6.23
N ILE A 74 -4.21 -26.39 7.26
CA ILE A 74 -4.04 -27.21 8.46
C ILE A 74 -5.17 -28.24 8.46
N ALA A 75 -4.96 -29.45 8.97
CA ALA A 75 -5.99 -30.49 8.99
C ALA A 75 -7.31 -29.95 9.59
N GLY A 76 -8.32 -29.75 8.75
CA GLY A 76 -9.64 -29.22 9.12
C GLY A 76 -9.85 -27.70 8.99
N SER A 77 -8.84 -26.90 8.63
CA SER A 77 -9.00 -25.45 8.42
C SER A 77 -8.08 -24.88 7.33
N LEU A 78 -8.56 -23.83 6.66
CA LEU A 78 -7.78 -23.02 5.73
C LEU A 78 -7.54 -21.65 6.37
N LYS A 79 -6.28 -21.25 6.53
CA LYS A 79 -5.92 -19.93 7.04
C LYS A 79 -5.41 -19.05 5.91
N ILE A 80 -5.94 -17.83 5.80
CA ILE A 80 -5.51 -16.84 4.82
C ILE A 80 -4.92 -15.65 5.59
N TYR A 81 -3.64 -15.37 5.32
CA TYR A 81 -2.92 -14.22 5.84
C TYR A 81 -2.95 -13.10 4.81
N PHE A 82 -3.45 -11.94 5.21
CA PHE A 82 -3.68 -10.84 4.29
C PHE A 82 -3.31 -9.50 4.91
N THR A 83 -3.15 -8.50 4.05
CA THR A 83 -2.95 -7.10 4.39
C THR A 83 -4.02 -6.25 3.77
N LEU A 84 -4.42 -5.22 4.51
CA LEU A 84 -5.25 -4.13 4.02
C LEU A 84 -4.40 -2.88 4.05
N LYS A 85 -4.07 -2.34 2.87
CA LYS A 85 -3.27 -1.14 2.69
C LYS A 85 -4.18 0.00 2.23
N ASN A 86 -4.26 1.05 3.04
CA ASN A 86 -5.03 2.23 2.70
C ASN A 86 -4.09 3.34 2.24
N GLU A 87 -3.96 3.54 0.94
CA GLU A 87 -3.15 4.62 0.34
C GLU A 87 -3.91 5.94 0.21
N THR A 88 -5.16 6.01 0.66
CA THR A 88 -5.98 7.21 0.55
C THR A 88 -5.72 8.20 1.67
N ASN A 89 -6.18 9.45 1.48
CA ASN A 89 -6.22 10.50 2.50
C ASN A 89 -7.43 10.40 3.46
N ASP A 90 -8.05 9.23 3.55
CA ASP A 90 -9.25 9.00 4.34
C ASP A 90 -9.17 7.70 5.14
N ILE A 91 -10.12 7.46 6.04
CA ILE A 91 -10.22 6.20 6.77
C ILE A 91 -11.02 5.21 5.92
N LEU A 92 -10.44 4.04 5.69
CA LEU A 92 -11.11 2.91 5.07
C LEU A 92 -11.86 2.12 6.15
N ASN A 93 -13.17 1.96 5.97
CA ASN A 93 -13.98 1.04 6.75
C ASN A 93 -13.96 -0.33 6.05
N VAL A 94 -13.61 -1.34 6.82
CA VAL A 94 -13.38 -2.71 6.35
C VAL A 94 -14.65 -3.54 6.51
N SER A 95 -14.83 -4.51 5.61
CA SER A 95 -15.86 -5.54 5.66
C SER A 95 -15.90 -6.25 7.01
N LYS A 96 -17.10 -6.49 7.53
CA LYS A 96 -17.29 -7.38 8.67
C LYS A 96 -17.09 -8.82 8.23
N THR A 97 -16.90 -9.73 9.18
CA THR A 97 -16.72 -11.16 8.92
C THR A 97 -17.80 -11.76 8.00
N ASP A 98 -19.07 -11.34 8.17
CA ASP A 98 -20.20 -11.84 7.37
C ASP A 98 -20.23 -11.30 5.93
N ASP A 99 -19.57 -10.17 5.70
CA ASP A 99 -19.43 -9.51 4.39
C ASP A 99 -18.17 -10.02 3.64
N ILE A 100 -17.52 -11.06 4.15
CA ILE A 100 -16.36 -11.67 3.53
C ILE A 100 -16.74 -13.08 3.08
N SER A 101 -16.35 -13.43 1.85
CA SER A 101 -16.60 -14.76 1.30
C SER A 101 -15.41 -15.26 0.49
N LEU A 102 -15.22 -16.57 0.50
CA LEU A 102 -14.25 -17.27 -0.33
C LEU A 102 -15.03 -18.22 -1.24
N THR A 103 -15.09 -17.89 -2.51
CA THR A 103 -15.72 -18.74 -3.52
C THR A 103 -14.69 -19.72 -4.06
N VAL A 104 -14.98 -21.02 -3.93
CA VAL A 104 -14.19 -22.13 -4.45
C VAL A 104 -15.10 -23.04 -5.30
N ASP A 105 -14.54 -24.04 -5.96
CA ASP A 105 -15.31 -24.92 -6.85
C ASP A 105 -16.40 -25.69 -6.08
N GLU A 106 -16.14 -26.06 -4.83
CA GLU A 106 -17.10 -26.74 -3.95
C GLU A 106 -18.21 -25.82 -3.41
N GLY A 107 -18.09 -24.48 -3.58
CA GLY A 107 -19.09 -23.50 -3.16
C GLY A 107 -18.51 -22.24 -2.50
N SER A 108 -19.34 -21.49 -1.80
CA SER A 108 -18.92 -20.29 -1.06
C SER A 108 -18.73 -20.58 0.43
N LEU A 109 -17.58 -20.16 0.96
CA LEU A 109 -17.19 -20.32 2.36
C LEU A 109 -17.12 -18.96 3.04
N HIS A 110 -17.64 -18.87 4.26
CA HIS A 110 -17.48 -17.69 5.11
C HIS A 110 -16.37 -17.92 6.16
N PRO A 111 -15.61 -16.86 6.52
CA PRO A 111 -14.60 -16.99 7.56
C PRO A 111 -15.28 -17.23 8.92
N GLY A 112 -14.81 -18.21 9.66
CA GLY A 112 -15.22 -18.44 11.05
C GLY A 112 -14.64 -17.43 12.03
N SER A 113 -13.52 -16.80 11.67
CA SER A 113 -12.94 -15.70 12.43
C SER A 113 -12.05 -14.80 11.58
N LEU A 114 -11.95 -13.54 12.02
CA LEU A 114 -11.17 -12.46 11.41
C LEU A 114 -10.30 -11.82 12.52
N LEU A 115 -9.02 -12.19 12.57
CA LEU A 115 -8.12 -11.85 13.66
C LEU A 115 -6.92 -11.02 13.17
N ASP A 116 -6.26 -10.31 14.08
CA ASP A 116 -4.97 -9.65 13.84
C ASP A 116 -3.78 -10.58 14.17
N ARG A 117 -2.55 -10.04 14.11
CA ARG A 117 -1.31 -10.78 14.46
C ARG A 117 -1.24 -11.26 15.91
N GLN A 118 -1.99 -10.62 16.80
CA GLN A 118 -2.02 -10.91 18.24
C GLN A 118 -3.16 -11.87 18.60
N GLY A 119 -3.94 -12.31 17.61
CA GLY A 119 -5.12 -13.15 17.80
C GLY A 119 -6.34 -12.41 18.35
N GLN A 120 -6.33 -11.07 18.30
CA GLN A 120 -7.47 -10.23 18.66
C GLN A 120 -8.37 -10.00 17.44
N PRO A 121 -9.66 -9.63 17.63
CA PRO A 121 -10.52 -9.25 16.52
C PRO A 121 -9.89 -8.15 15.67
N LEU A 122 -9.91 -8.31 14.34
CA LEU A 122 -9.32 -7.34 13.42
C LEU A 122 -10.02 -5.98 13.52
N ALA A 123 -9.23 -4.91 13.54
CA ALA A 123 -9.73 -3.55 13.47
C ALA A 123 -10.53 -3.33 12.17
N GLN A 124 -11.76 -2.84 12.31
CA GLN A 124 -12.67 -2.58 11.18
C GLN A 124 -12.40 -1.24 10.48
N LYS A 125 -11.31 -0.56 10.85
CA LYS A 125 -10.91 0.73 10.28
C LYS A 125 -9.41 0.73 10.00
N VAL A 126 -9.03 1.13 8.79
CA VAL A 126 -7.63 1.35 8.38
C VAL A 126 -7.41 2.83 8.18
N LEU A 127 -6.49 3.40 8.95
CA LEU A 127 -6.19 4.83 8.86
C LEU A 127 -5.52 5.16 7.52
N SER A 128 -5.67 6.42 7.10
CA SER A 128 -5.01 7.02 5.94
C SER A 128 -3.51 6.72 5.92
N HIS A 129 -2.99 6.26 4.77
CA HIS A 129 -1.59 5.90 4.54
C HIS A 129 -1.02 4.83 5.50
N THR A 130 -1.89 4.00 6.06
CA THR A 130 -1.48 2.89 6.94
C THR A 130 -1.85 1.54 6.35
N GLN A 131 -1.31 0.49 6.96
CA GLN A 131 -1.68 -0.88 6.65
C GLN A 131 -1.96 -1.65 7.93
N ILE A 132 -2.91 -2.58 7.85
CA ILE A 132 -3.15 -3.56 8.91
C ILE A 132 -3.01 -4.96 8.33
N PHE A 133 -2.73 -5.92 9.21
CA PHE A 133 -2.60 -7.32 8.86
C PHE A 133 -3.71 -8.11 9.53
N GLY A 134 -4.29 -9.05 8.78
CA GLY A 134 -5.31 -9.95 9.28
C GLY A 134 -5.05 -11.40 8.94
N ILE A 135 -5.74 -12.26 9.69
CA ILE A 135 -5.77 -13.71 9.54
C ILE A 135 -7.24 -14.10 9.49
N MET A 136 -7.66 -14.69 8.37
CA MET A 136 -8.97 -15.31 8.24
C MET A 136 -8.85 -16.82 8.40
N ASN A 137 -9.79 -17.43 9.13
CA ASN A 137 -9.88 -18.88 9.25
C ASN A 137 -11.16 -19.36 8.57
N PHE A 138 -11.04 -20.21 7.57
CA PHE A 138 -12.13 -20.87 6.87
C PHE A 138 -12.17 -22.36 7.21
N LYS A 139 -13.29 -23.01 6.91
CA LYS A 139 -13.34 -24.48 6.86
C LYS A 139 -12.34 -25.00 5.81
N ALA A 140 -11.80 -26.19 6.02
CA ALA A 140 -10.92 -26.81 5.03
C ALA A 140 -11.64 -26.99 3.69
N THR A 141 -10.89 -26.79 2.61
CA THR A 141 -11.25 -27.10 1.22
C THR A 141 -10.08 -27.81 0.54
N ASN A 142 -10.40 -28.72 -0.38
CA ASN A 142 -9.43 -29.41 -1.22
C ASN A 142 -9.12 -28.65 -2.51
N ASP A 143 -9.86 -27.57 -2.79
CA ASP A 143 -9.71 -26.77 -4.01
C ASP A 143 -8.31 -26.16 -4.09
N LYS A 144 -7.85 -25.84 -5.31
CA LYS A 144 -6.52 -25.27 -5.55
C LYS A 144 -6.55 -23.77 -5.73
N THR A 145 -7.71 -23.24 -6.12
CA THR A 145 -7.95 -21.84 -6.40
C THR A 145 -9.23 -21.39 -5.73
N GLY A 146 -9.36 -20.09 -5.51
CA GLY A 146 -10.60 -19.49 -5.04
C GLY A 146 -10.60 -17.98 -5.22
N VAL A 147 -11.77 -17.37 -5.16
CA VAL A 147 -11.95 -15.92 -5.24
C VAL A 147 -12.33 -15.41 -3.85
N LEU A 148 -11.45 -14.60 -3.25
CA LEU A 148 -11.70 -13.95 -1.98
C LEU A 148 -12.39 -12.60 -2.22
N SER A 149 -13.58 -12.43 -1.64
CA SER A 149 -14.39 -11.22 -1.76
C SER A 149 -14.48 -10.51 -0.42
N PHE A 150 -14.22 -9.21 -0.43
CA PHE A 150 -14.52 -8.27 0.64
C PHE A 150 -15.63 -7.34 0.14
N ASP A 151 -16.83 -7.52 0.66
CA ASP A 151 -18.00 -6.72 0.34
C ASP A 151 -18.17 -5.59 1.36
N ASN A 152 -18.95 -4.55 1.03
CA ASN A 152 -19.25 -3.46 1.97
C ASN A 152 -18.05 -2.62 2.44
N LEU A 153 -17.01 -2.46 1.61
CA LEU A 153 -15.91 -1.54 1.86
C LEU A 153 -16.32 -0.10 1.51
N PHE A 154 -15.92 0.88 2.32
CA PHE A 154 -16.18 2.30 2.01
C PHE A 154 -15.18 3.24 2.70
N LEU A 155 -15.05 4.45 2.17
CA LEU A 155 -14.24 5.52 2.79
C LEU A 155 -15.14 6.40 3.67
N GLU A 156 -14.68 6.77 4.86
CA GLU A 156 -15.48 7.48 5.88
C GLU A 156 -16.09 8.80 5.38
N LYS A 157 -15.40 9.56 4.52
CA LYS A 157 -15.93 10.81 3.93
C LYS A 157 -16.97 10.58 2.85
N ASN A 158 -17.07 9.37 2.30
CA ASN A 158 -18.03 9.01 1.25
C ASN A 158 -18.71 7.67 1.59
N PRO A 159 -19.52 7.61 2.67
CA PRO A 159 -20.09 6.36 3.16
C PRO A 159 -21.07 5.72 2.18
N ASP A 160 -21.71 6.51 1.30
CA ASP A 160 -22.63 6.01 0.29
C ASP A 160 -21.91 5.30 -0.88
N LYS A 161 -20.59 5.47 -1.00
CA LYS A 161 -19.77 4.83 -2.04
C LYS A 161 -19.20 3.53 -1.50
N ILE A 162 -20.06 2.51 -1.51
CA ILE A 162 -19.69 1.15 -1.16
C ILE A 162 -19.03 0.49 -2.38
N PHE A 163 -17.94 -0.24 -2.15
CA PHE A 163 -17.29 -1.03 -3.17
C PHE A 163 -16.97 -2.43 -2.66
N ARG A 164 -16.76 -3.32 -3.62
CA ARG A 164 -16.38 -4.72 -3.44
C ARG A 164 -14.97 -4.91 -3.95
N GLN A 165 -14.17 -5.68 -3.25
CA GLN A 165 -12.86 -6.09 -3.73
C GLN A 165 -12.77 -7.61 -3.80
N GLU A 166 -12.46 -8.11 -4.99
CA GLU A 166 -12.21 -9.52 -5.25
C GLU A 166 -10.73 -9.76 -5.51
N LEU A 167 -10.24 -10.91 -5.09
CA LEU A 167 -8.87 -11.35 -5.36
C LEU A 167 -8.87 -12.84 -5.71
N ASP A 168 -8.37 -13.15 -6.91
CA ASP A 168 -8.10 -14.52 -7.32
C ASP A 168 -6.91 -15.07 -6.53
N LEU A 169 -7.12 -16.21 -5.88
CA LEU A 169 -6.14 -16.90 -5.07
C LEU A 169 -5.76 -18.21 -5.73
N ASP A 170 -4.45 -18.43 -5.85
CA ASP A 170 -3.85 -19.73 -6.14
C ASP A 170 -3.22 -20.24 -4.85
N PHE A 171 -3.90 -21.16 -4.18
CA PHE A 171 -3.50 -21.63 -2.87
C PHE A 171 -2.17 -22.39 -2.92
N ASP A 172 -1.84 -23.03 -4.03
CA ASP A 172 -0.60 -23.79 -4.17
C ASP A 172 0.61 -22.85 -4.29
N LYS A 173 0.45 -21.71 -4.98
CA LYS A 173 1.47 -20.64 -5.02
C LYS A 173 1.60 -19.92 -3.68
N LEU A 174 0.47 -19.64 -3.02
CA LEU A 174 0.43 -18.87 -1.77
C LEU A 174 0.82 -19.70 -0.52
N ASN A 175 0.88 -21.03 -0.63
CA ASN A 175 1.37 -21.92 0.43
C ASN A 175 2.90 -22.00 0.47
N GLN A 176 3.60 -21.47 -0.54
CA GLN A 176 5.05 -21.38 -0.51
C GLN A 176 5.43 -20.14 0.32
N SER A 177 5.86 -20.36 1.58
CA SER A 177 6.42 -19.27 2.40
C SER A 177 7.46 -18.49 1.59
N PRO A 178 7.46 -17.14 1.61
CA PRO A 178 8.56 -16.39 1.05
C PRO A 178 9.81 -16.89 1.75
N ASN A 179 10.70 -17.48 0.94
CA ASN A 179 11.97 -18.05 1.35
C ASN A 179 12.62 -17.09 2.37
N VAL A 180 12.64 -17.48 3.64
CA VAL A 180 13.28 -16.70 4.70
C VAL A 180 14.76 -16.71 4.35
N ARG A 181 15.22 -15.64 3.70
CA ARG A 181 16.64 -15.33 3.56
C ARG A 181 17.18 -15.16 4.97
N ASN A 182 17.77 -16.23 5.50
CA ASN A 182 18.74 -16.16 6.60
C ASN A 182 19.91 -15.27 6.18
#